data_AF-A0A7W0UY24-F1
#
_entry.id   AF-A0A7W0UY24-F1
#
_cell.length_a   1.000
_cell.length_b   1.000
_cell.length_c   1.000
_cell.angle_alpha   90.00
_cell.angle_beta   90.00
_cell.angle_gamma   90.00
#
_symmetry.space_group_name_H-M   'P 1'
#
loop_
_entity.id
_entity.type
_entity.pdbx_description
1 polymer ?
#
loop_
_entity_poly.entity_id
_entity_poly.type
_entity_poly.pdbx_seq_one_letter_code
_entity_poly.pdbx_strand_id
1 'polypeptide(L)'
;VIDTARLRGMLAEELGVEPRAVDAYIIGEHGDSEIAVWSAARVAGLPLAKFPGARNLPHYDEMLRRVREAAPEIVKRKGNTSYAIGMCVRRICEAILRNERMVLAVSTLLQGEYGIEGVYMGTPCIVGKGGVERVIELELDQRESEGLKASADVLRRTLVDLRAKKPAKSAATETAT
;
A
#
# COMPACT_ATOMS: atom_id res chain seq x y z
N VAL A 1 -0.48 -3.17 -3.51
CA VAL A 1 -0.30 -4.56 -4.01
C VAL A 1 1.19 -4.87 -4.09
N ILE A 2 1.97 -4.07 -4.82
CA ILE A 2 3.39 -4.35 -5.05
C ILE A 2 4.24 -4.35 -3.78
N ASP A 3 4.17 -3.32 -2.94
CA ASP A 3 5.04 -3.22 -1.75
C ASP A 3 4.66 -4.25 -0.70
N THR A 4 3.35 -4.51 -0.56
CA THR A 4 2.84 -5.65 0.20
C THR A 4 3.40 -6.99 -0.29
N ALA A 5 3.44 -7.21 -1.61
CA ALA A 5 4.00 -8.43 -2.19
C ALA A 5 5.51 -8.55 -1.94
N ARG A 6 6.26 -7.44 -2.02
CA ARG A 6 7.68 -7.39 -1.68
C ARG A 6 7.93 -7.72 -0.22
N LEU A 7 7.17 -7.12 0.70
CA LEU A 7 7.25 -7.39 2.12
C LEU A 7 6.98 -8.88 2.43
N ARG A 8 5.89 -9.43 1.87
CA ARG A 8 5.55 -10.86 2.05
C ARG A 8 6.64 -11.77 1.50
N GLY A 9 7.19 -11.46 0.32
CA GLY A 9 8.29 -12.22 -0.28
C GLY A 9 9.55 -12.21 0.59
N MET A 10 9.94 -11.03 1.10
CA MET A 10 11.10 -10.88 1.98
C MET A 10 10.92 -11.64 3.29
N LEU A 11 9.78 -11.48 3.97
CA LEU A 11 9.49 -12.23 5.20
C LEU A 11 9.51 -13.74 4.96
N ALA A 12 8.97 -14.19 3.83
CA ALA A 12 8.93 -15.60 3.48
C ALA A 12 10.33 -16.17 3.24
N GLU A 13 11.21 -15.43 2.57
CA GLU A 13 12.62 -15.80 2.35
C GLU A 13 13.37 -15.92 3.68
N GLU A 14 13.28 -14.91 4.55
CA GLU A 14 13.98 -14.89 5.83
C GLU A 14 13.48 -15.98 6.81
N LEU A 15 12.20 -16.36 6.70
CA LEU A 15 11.57 -17.37 7.57
C LEU A 15 11.53 -18.77 6.96
N GLY A 16 11.97 -18.94 5.71
CA GLY A 16 11.95 -20.23 5.01
C GLY A 16 10.55 -20.80 4.77
N VAL A 17 9.57 -19.94 4.48
CA VAL A 17 8.17 -20.33 4.21
C VAL A 17 7.71 -19.88 2.82
N GLU A 18 6.53 -20.32 2.41
CA GLU A 18 5.93 -19.87 1.15
C GLU A 18 5.25 -18.48 1.33
N PRO A 19 5.38 -17.52 0.39
CA PRO A 19 4.86 -16.15 0.57
C PRO A 19 3.36 -16.00 0.82
N ARG A 20 2.52 -16.95 0.36
CA ARG A 20 1.08 -16.96 0.65
C ARG A 20 0.79 -17.39 2.09
N ALA A 21 1.75 -18.01 2.79
CA ALA A 21 1.62 -18.28 4.22
C ALA A 21 1.88 -17.05 5.11
N VAL A 22 2.42 -15.96 4.55
CA VAL A 22 2.68 -14.71 5.26
C VAL A 22 1.54 -13.73 4.99
N ASP A 23 0.85 -13.26 6.02
CA ASP A 23 -0.11 -12.16 5.93
C ASP A 23 0.54 -10.91 6.53
N ALA A 24 0.91 -9.95 5.69
CA ALA A 24 1.48 -8.68 6.09
C ALA A 24 1.07 -7.62 5.07
N TYR A 25 1.00 -6.35 5.48
CA TYR A 25 0.53 -5.26 4.64
C TYR A 25 1.45 -4.05 4.71
N ILE A 26 1.65 -3.43 3.55
CA ILE A 26 2.17 -2.06 3.41
C ILE A 26 0.96 -1.19 3.09
N ILE A 27 0.77 -0.12 3.85
CA ILE A 27 -0.34 0.84 3.72
C ILE A 27 0.20 2.27 3.72
N GLY A 28 -0.62 3.24 3.32
CA GLY A 28 -0.20 4.65 3.20
C GLY A 28 -0.03 5.13 1.76
N GLU A 29 0.73 6.21 1.60
CA GLU A 29 1.32 6.62 0.33
C GLU A 29 2.09 5.45 -0.29
N HIS A 30 2.02 5.27 -1.60
CA HIS A 30 3.01 4.45 -2.30
C HIS A 30 4.27 5.30 -2.56
N GLY A 31 5.22 5.26 -1.64
CA GLY A 31 6.37 6.16 -1.63
C GLY A 31 7.13 6.13 -0.31
N ASP A 32 7.85 7.22 -0.02
CA ASP A 32 8.76 7.29 1.12
C ASP A 32 8.03 7.23 2.48
N SER A 33 6.75 7.65 2.53
CA SER A 33 5.96 7.66 3.77
C SER A 33 5.11 6.40 3.98
N GLU A 34 5.23 5.37 3.14
CA GLU A 34 4.50 4.10 3.32
C GLU A 34 4.84 3.43 4.65
N ILE A 35 3.91 2.72 5.29
CA ILE A 35 4.19 1.98 6.54
C ILE A 35 3.92 0.49 6.39
N ALA A 36 4.74 -0.33 7.06
CA ALA A 36 4.44 -1.73 7.29
C ALA A 36 3.65 -1.89 8.59
N VAL A 37 2.57 -2.68 8.54
CA VAL A 37 1.74 -2.98 9.71
C VAL A 37 2.22 -4.30 10.33
N TRP A 38 3.21 -4.20 11.21
CA TRP A 38 3.84 -5.33 11.88
C TRP A 38 2.96 -5.90 12.99
N SER A 39 2.19 -5.06 13.67
CA SER A 39 1.24 -5.46 14.72
C SER A 39 0.20 -6.46 14.21
N ALA A 40 -0.24 -6.30 12.95
CA ALA A 40 -1.18 -7.19 12.28
C ALA A 40 -0.51 -8.32 11.48
N ALA A 41 0.83 -8.36 11.39
CA ALA A 41 1.54 -9.34 10.58
C ALA A 41 1.44 -10.76 11.18
N ARG A 42 1.17 -11.75 10.32
CA ARG A 42 1.01 -13.15 10.69
C ARG A 42 1.74 -14.08 9.73
N VAL A 43 2.14 -15.25 10.22
CA VAL A 43 2.68 -16.34 9.40
C VAL A 43 2.00 -17.63 9.82
N ALA A 44 1.36 -18.32 8.88
CA ALA A 44 0.53 -19.50 9.12
C ALA A 44 -0.51 -19.27 10.25
N GLY A 45 -1.09 -18.08 10.32
CA GLY A 45 -2.06 -17.68 11.34
C GLY A 45 -1.49 -17.31 12.71
N LEU A 46 -0.18 -17.51 12.95
CA LEU A 46 0.49 -17.05 14.16
C LEU A 46 0.91 -15.58 14.03
N PRO A 47 0.80 -14.75 15.08
CA PRO A 47 1.41 -13.42 15.08
C PRO A 47 2.89 -13.52 14.73
N LEU A 48 3.41 -12.63 13.87
CA LEU A 48 4.79 -12.68 13.38
C LEU A 48 5.80 -12.79 14.53
N ALA A 49 5.61 -11.99 15.59
CA ALA A 49 6.47 -12.01 16.78
C ALA A 49 6.52 -13.36 17.53
N LYS A 50 5.56 -14.25 17.29
CA LYS A 50 5.46 -15.59 17.90
C LYS A 50 5.89 -16.72 16.94
N PHE A 51 6.18 -16.41 15.68
CA PHE A 51 6.56 -17.42 14.69
C PHE A 51 8.01 -17.91 14.92
N PRO A 52 8.32 -19.22 14.77
CA PRO A 52 9.68 -19.72 14.86
C PRO A 52 10.63 -19.02 13.88
N GLY A 53 11.77 -18.53 14.36
CA GLY A 53 12.73 -17.78 13.54
C GLY A 53 12.47 -16.26 13.47
N ALA A 54 11.34 -15.76 13.97
CA ALA A 54 11.03 -14.31 13.96
C ALA A 54 12.07 -13.46 14.70
N ARG A 55 12.77 -14.03 15.69
CA ARG A 55 13.86 -13.35 16.43
C ARG A 55 15.12 -13.12 15.59
N ASN A 56 15.27 -13.84 14.48
CA ASN A 56 16.41 -13.73 13.58
C ASN A 56 16.15 -12.75 12.43
N LEU A 57 14.93 -12.21 12.34
CA LEU A 57 14.59 -11.23 11.31
C LEU A 57 15.46 -9.97 11.45
N PRO A 58 15.82 -9.33 10.33
CA PRO A 58 16.36 -7.99 10.36
C PRO A 58 15.42 -7.04 11.11
N HIS A 59 15.95 -5.92 11.57
CA HIS A 59 15.12 -4.92 12.22
C HIS A 59 14.00 -4.45 11.27
N TYR A 60 12.78 -4.28 11.80
CA TYR A 60 11.61 -3.93 10.99
C TYR A 60 11.81 -2.67 10.14
N ASP A 61 12.52 -1.67 10.67
CA ASP A 61 12.86 -0.45 9.91
C ASP A 61 13.81 -0.74 8.72
N GLU A 62 14.73 -1.70 8.86
CA GLU A 62 15.60 -2.12 7.76
C GLU A 62 14.83 -2.87 6.68
N MET A 63 13.90 -3.76 7.08
CA MET A 63 13.04 -4.48 6.14
C MET A 63 12.16 -3.52 5.36
N LEU A 64 11.53 -2.55 6.04
CA LEU A 64 10.72 -1.51 5.39
C LEU A 64 11.57 -0.66 4.42
N ARG A 65 12.79 -0.29 4.82
CA ARG A 65 13.72 0.42 3.92
C ARG A 65 14.03 -0.40 2.66
N ARG A 66 14.34 -1.70 2.80
CA ARG A 66 14.58 -2.61 1.67
C ARG A 66 13.37 -2.69 0.72
N VAL A 67 12.15 -2.66 1.24
CA VAL A 67 10.92 -2.63 0.41
C VAL A 67 10.86 -1.35 -0.44
N ARG A 68 11.08 -0.19 0.19
CA ARG A 68 11.07 1.13 -0.49
C ARG A 68 12.17 1.26 -1.54
N GLU A 69 13.38 0.77 -1.22
CA GLU A 69 14.55 0.87 -2.09
C GLU A 69 14.51 -0.08 -3.31
N ALA A 70 13.63 -1.08 -3.29
CA ALA A 70 13.54 -2.07 -4.36
C ALA A 70 13.25 -1.46 -5.74
N ALA A 71 12.32 -0.49 -5.83
CA ALA A 71 12.01 0.14 -7.11
C ALA A 71 13.17 1.02 -7.65
N PRO A 72 13.75 1.95 -6.86
CA PRO A 72 14.94 2.70 -7.26
C PRO A 72 16.11 1.81 -7.69
N GLU A 73 16.37 0.71 -6.97
CA GLU A 73 17.44 -0.22 -7.32
C GLU A 73 17.21 -0.88 -8.68
N ILE A 74 15.99 -1.33 -8.96
CA ILE A 74 15.63 -1.91 -10.25
C ILE A 74 15.80 -0.88 -11.37
N VAL A 75 15.33 0.36 -11.17
CA VAL A 75 15.50 1.44 -12.15
C VAL A 75 16.99 1.70 -12.41
N LYS A 76 17.82 1.75 -11.37
CA LYS A 76 19.27 1.93 -11.50
C LYS A 76 19.92 0.83 -12.35
N ARG A 77 19.45 -0.42 -12.23
CA ARG A 77 20.04 -1.58 -12.92
C ARG A 77 19.55 -1.77 -14.36
N LYS A 78 18.27 -1.51 -14.64
CA LYS A 78 17.65 -1.80 -15.96
C LYS A 78 16.87 -0.65 -16.60
N GLY A 79 16.87 0.54 -15.99
CA GLY A 79 16.26 1.76 -16.52
C GLY A 79 14.74 1.90 -16.36
N ASN A 80 14.02 0.87 -15.88
CA ASN A 80 12.58 0.94 -15.66
C ASN A 80 12.05 -0.07 -14.63
N THR A 81 10.82 0.12 -14.16
CA THR A 81 10.00 -0.92 -13.51
C THR A 81 8.75 -1.18 -14.35
N SER A 82 8.47 -2.45 -14.67
CA SER A 82 7.44 -2.79 -15.66
C SER A 82 6.78 -4.13 -15.38
N TYR A 83 7.56 -5.21 -15.26
CA TYR A 83 7.01 -6.55 -15.02
C TYR A 83 6.25 -6.69 -13.70
N ALA A 84 6.85 -6.26 -12.59
CA ALA A 84 6.24 -6.43 -11.26
C ALA A 84 4.93 -5.64 -11.13
N ILE A 85 4.89 -4.40 -11.65
CA ILE A 85 3.66 -3.60 -11.67
C ILE A 85 2.62 -4.17 -12.65
N GLY A 86 3.05 -4.70 -13.80
CA GLY A 86 2.16 -5.41 -14.72
C GLY A 86 1.48 -6.62 -14.09
N MET A 87 2.21 -7.40 -13.28
CA MET A 87 1.64 -8.49 -12.49
C MET A 87 0.65 -8.01 -11.42
N CYS A 88 0.91 -6.86 -10.80
CA CYS A 88 -0.02 -6.26 -9.84
C CYS A 88 -1.32 -5.79 -10.49
N VAL A 89 -1.22 -5.12 -11.64
CA VAL A 89 -2.40 -4.69 -12.42
C VAL A 89 -3.20 -5.90 -12.85
N ARG A 90 -2.56 -6.93 -13.41
CA ARG A 90 -3.20 -8.20 -13.74
C ARG A 90 -3.96 -8.75 -12.52
N ARG A 91 -3.32 -8.82 -11.36
CA ARG A 91 -3.93 -9.37 -10.14
C ARG A 91 -5.20 -8.59 -9.73
N ILE A 92 -5.16 -7.27 -9.80
CA ILE A 92 -6.34 -6.42 -9.50
C ILE A 92 -7.45 -6.68 -10.53
N CYS A 93 -7.11 -6.71 -11.83
CA CYS A 93 -8.07 -7.02 -12.89
C CYS A 93 -8.70 -8.40 -12.71
N GLU A 94 -7.92 -9.43 -12.34
CA GLU A 94 -8.45 -10.78 -12.09
C GLU A 94 -9.45 -10.78 -10.92
N ALA A 95 -9.14 -10.08 -9.81
CA ALA A 95 -10.04 -9.96 -8.67
C ALA A 95 -11.40 -9.35 -9.06
N ILE A 96 -11.37 -8.33 -9.92
CA ILE A 96 -12.57 -7.65 -10.41
C ILE A 96 -13.34 -8.54 -11.39
N LEU A 97 -12.68 -9.00 -12.46
CA LEU A 97 -13.32 -9.75 -13.56
C LEU A 97 -13.92 -11.08 -13.10
N ARG A 98 -13.28 -11.74 -12.13
CA ARG A 98 -13.75 -13.02 -11.57
C ARG A 98 -14.57 -12.87 -10.30
N ASN A 99 -14.82 -11.64 -9.85
CA ASN A 99 -15.52 -11.36 -8.61
C ASN A 99 -14.96 -12.16 -7.41
N GLU A 100 -13.64 -12.20 -7.27
CA GLU A 100 -12.97 -13.06 -6.27
C GLU A 100 -13.17 -12.56 -4.85
N ARG A 101 -13.55 -11.28 -4.68
CA ARG A 101 -13.68 -10.60 -3.39
C ARG A 101 -12.39 -10.74 -2.57
N MET A 102 -11.25 -10.63 -3.25
CA MET A 102 -9.94 -10.80 -2.62
C MET A 102 -9.57 -9.55 -1.81
N VAL A 103 -8.91 -9.76 -0.67
CA VAL A 103 -8.24 -8.69 0.07
C VAL A 103 -6.94 -8.27 -0.63
N LEU A 104 -6.89 -7.06 -1.14
CA LEU A 104 -5.71 -6.46 -1.78
C LEU A 104 -5.44 -5.08 -1.19
N ALA A 105 -4.18 -4.77 -0.89
CA ALA A 105 -3.78 -3.39 -0.58
C ALA A 105 -3.85 -2.53 -1.85
N VAL A 106 -4.87 -1.69 -1.98
CA VAL A 106 -5.07 -0.80 -3.14
C VAL A 106 -5.37 0.61 -2.66
N SER A 107 -5.08 1.61 -3.50
CA SER A 107 -5.42 3.00 -3.17
C SER A 107 -6.91 3.24 -3.37
N THR A 108 -7.58 3.74 -2.33
CA THR A 108 -9.00 4.12 -2.36
C THR A 108 -9.24 5.36 -1.49
N LEU A 109 -10.35 6.04 -1.72
CA LEU A 109 -10.77 7.18 -0.90
C LEU A 109 -11.13 6.70 0.50
N LEU A 110 -10.46 7.25 1.52
CA LEU A 110 -10.88 7.06 2.90
C LEU A 110 -11.97 8.06 3.28
N GLN A 111 -12.97 7.57 4.00
CA GLN A 111 -14.20 8.28 4.39
C GLN A 111 -14.41 8.24 5.91
N GLY A 112 -13.34 8.06 6.68
CA GLY A 112 -13.36 7.96 8.14
C GLY A 112 -12.54 6.80 8.69
N GLU A 113 -12.15 5.83 7.85
CA GLU A 113 -11.30 4.71 8.24
C GLU A 113 -9.96 5.21 8.80
N TYR A 114 -9.48 4.57 9.86
CA TYR A 114 -8.29 4.98 10.61
C TYR A 114 -8.37 6.42 11.18
N GLY A 115 -9.56 7.01 11.24
CA GLY A 115 -9.76 8.43 11.54
C GLY A 115 -9.25 9.38 10.46
N ILE A 116 -9.16 8.90 9.21
CA ILE A 116 -8.66 9.64 8.05
C ILE A 116 -9.79 9.79 7.02
N GLU A 117 -9.99 11.01 6.55
CA GLU A 117 -11.00 11.34 5.55
C GLU A 117 -10.42 12.17 4.40
N GLY A 118 -11.00 12.00 3.21
CA GLY A 118 -10.84 12.91 2.08
C GLY A 118 -9.54 12.74 1.31
N VAL A 119 -8.87 11.59 1.45
CA VAL A 119 -7.59 11.28 0.78
C VAL A 119 -7.61 9.87 0.20
N TYR A 120 -7.03 9.71 -0.99
CA TYR A 120 -6.79 8.40 -1.60
C TYR A 120 -5.46 7.85 -1.12
N MET A 121 -5.47 6.71 -0.44
CA MET A 121 -4.24 6.07 0.06
C MET A 121 -4.36 4.54 0.06
N GLY A 122 -3.22 3.86 0.04
CA GLY A 122 -3.15 2.41 0.03
C GLY A 122 -3.64 1.81 1.34
N THR A 123 -4.66 0.95 1.28
CA THR A 123 -5.20 0.22 2.43
C THR A 123 -5.71 -1.16 1.98
N PRO A 124 -5.76 -2.19 2.84
CA PRO A 124 -6.36 -3.47 2.48
C PRO A 124 -7.84 -3.27 2.18
N CYS A 125 -8.25 -3.68 0.99
CA CYS A 125 -9.63 -3.58 0.53
C CYS A 125 -10.13 -4.93 0.06
N ILE A 126 -11.43 -5.20 0.24
CA ILE A 126 -12.13 -6.24 -0.50
C ILE A 126 -12.33 -5.73 -1.93
N VAL A 127 -11.73 -6.42 -2.90
CA VAL A 127 -11.83 -6.09 -4.32
C VAL A 127 -12.63 -7.18 -5.04
N GLY A 128 -13.77 -6.79 -5.61
CA GLY A 128 -14.67 -7.66 -6.35
C GLY A 128 -15.17 -7.01 -7.64
N LYS A 129 -16.28 -7.50 -8.20
CA LYS A 129 -16.80 -7.00 -9.49
C LYS A 129 -17.14 -5.52 -9.50
N GLY A 130 -17.44 -4.94 -8.33
CA GLY A 130 -17.73 -3.51 -8.15
C GLY A 130 -16.48 -2.64 -7.97
N GLY A 131 -15.27 -3.19 -8.09
CA GLY A 131 -14.04 -2.53 -7.68
C GLY A 131 -13.83 -2.70 -6.17
N VAL A 132 -13.52 -1.61 -5.47
CA VAL A 132 -13.38 -1.62 -4.00
C VAL A 132 -14.77 -1.71 -3.37
N GLU A 133 -15.06 -2.84 -2.72
CA GLU A 133 -16.34 -3.10 -2.04
C GLU A 133 -16.31 -2.65 -0.56
N ARG A 134 -15.14 -2.70 0.07
CA ARG A 134 -14.96 -2.39 1.50
C ARG A 134 -13.49 -2.13 1.82
N VAL A 135 -13.21 -1.11 2.63
CA VAL A 135 -11.92 -0.91 3.31
C VAL A 135 -11.87 -1.77 4.57
N ILE A 136 -10.74 -2.44 4.81
CA ILE A 136 -10.50 -3.22 6.02
C ILE A 136 -9.54 -2.45 6.92
N GLU A 137 -10.00 -2.13 8.13
CA GLU A 137 -9.16 -1.53 9.16
C GLU A 137 -8.37 -2.61 9.90
N LEU A 138 -7.06 -2.56 9.74
CA LEU A 138 -6.11 -3.34 10.54
C LEU A 138 -5.98 -2.72 11.93
N GLU A 139 -5.77 -3.55 12.95
CA GLU A 139 -5.29 -3.07 14.23
C GLU A 139 -3.89 -2.47 14.03
N LEU A 140 -3.69 -1.23 14.48
CA LEU A 140 -2.43 -0.52 14.42
C LEU A 140 -1.95 -0.23 15.83
N ASP A 141 -0.65 -0.35 16.07
CA ASP A 141 -0.05 0.23 17.26
C ASP A 141 0.03 1.76 17.15
N GLN A 142 0.48 2.41 18.24
CA GLN A 142 0.56 3.87 18.29
C GLN A 142 1.50 4.45 17.22
N ARG A 143 2.65 3.81 16.99
CA ARG A 143 3.66 4.27 16.02
C ARG A 143 3.16 4.11 14.59
N GLU A 144 2.50 2.99 14.30
CA GLU A 144 1.87 2.71 13.01
C GLU A 144 0.72 3.67 12.73
N SER A 145 -0.13 3.96 13.72
CA SER A 145 -1.23 4.93 13.61
C SER A 145 -0.72 6.35 13.32
N GLU A 146 0.30 6.80 14.04
CA GLU A 146 0.96 8.09 13.81
C GLU A 146 1.63 8.15 12.43
N GLY A 147 2.33 7.09 12.04
CA GLY A 147 2.97 6.98 10.73
C GLY A 147 1.95 7.03 9.58
N LEU A 148 0.80 6.38 9.73
CA LEU A 148 -0.25 6.39 8.72
C LEU A 148 -0.85 7.79 8.54
N LYS A 149 -1.10 8.50 9.64
CA LYS A 149 -1.60 9.88 9.62
C LYS A 149 -0.58 10.83 8.97
N ALA A 150 0.71 10.68 9.30
CA ALA A 150 1.76 11.44 8.66
C ALA A 150 1.83 11.17 7.15
N SER A 151 1.66 9.92 6.72
CA SER A 151 1.59 9.54 5.30
C SER A 151 0.38 10.17 4.58
N ALA A 152 -0.78 10.21 5.24
CA ALA A 152 -1.96 10.91 4.72
C ALA A 152 -1.70 12.42 4.54
N ASP A 153 -0.96 13.04 5.46
CA ASP A 153 -0.62 14.46 5.38
C ASP A 153 0.37 14.77 4.24
N VAL A 154 1.30 13.86 3.93
CA VAL A 154 2.15 13.97 2.73
C VAL A 154 1.27 14.05 1.48
N LEU A 155 0.32 13.13 1.31
CA LEU A 155 -0.59 13.11 0.17
C LEU A 155 -1.47 14.37 0.08
N ARG A 156 -1.97 14.86 1.23
CA ARG A 156 -2.75 16.11 1.28
C ARG A 156 -1.94 17.31 0.81
N ARG A 157 -0.70 17.44 1.29
CA ARG A 157 0.21 18.51 0.88
C ARG A 157 0.47 18.45 -0.62
N THR A 158 0.79 17.27 -1.16
CA THR A 158 0.97 17.08 -2.60
C THR A 158 -0.27 17.50 -3.40
N LEU A 159 -1.47 17.17 -2.92
CA LEU A 159 -2.71 17.57 -3.59
C LEU A 159 -2.92 19.09 -3.59
N VAL A 160 -2.62 19.77 -2.48
CA VAL A 160 -2.67 21.24 -2.38
C VAL A 160 -1.67 21.87 -3.35
N ASP A 161 -0.43 21.40 -3.39
CA ASP A 161 0.62 21.92 -4.27
C ASP A 161 0.26 21.74 -5.75
N LEU A 162 -0.32 20.60 -6.12
CA LEU A 162 -0.80 20.34 -7.48
C LEU A 162 -1.96 21.26 -7.87
N ARG A 163 -2.86 21.59 -6.92
CA ARG A 163 -3.96 22.53 -7.16
C ARG A 163 -3.46 23.96 -7.32
N ALA A 164 -2.47 24.38 -6.53
CA ALA A 164 -1.86 25.71 -6.62
C ALA A 164 -1.12 25.93 -7.95
N LYS A 165 -0.53 24.86 -8.52
CA LYS A 165 0.17 24.90 -9.82
C LYS A 165 -0.77 24.82 -11.04
N LYS A 166 -2.05 24.49 -10.85
CA LYS A 166 -3.00 24.37 -11.95
C LYS A 166 -3.39 25.77 -12.42
N PRO A 167 -3.10 26.19 -13.67
CA PRO A 167 -3.61 27.46 -14.17
C PRO A 167 -5.14 27.44 -14.09
N ALA A 168 -5.74 28.53 -13.58
CA ALA A 168 -7.18 28.69 -13.57
C ALA A 168 -7.68 28.42 -14.99
N LYS A 169 -8.59 27.44 -15.16
CA LYS A 169 -9.29 27.27 -16.43
C LYS A 169 -9.88 28.64 -16.77
N SER A 170 -9.49 29.22 -17.90
CA SER A 170 -10.11 30.45 -18.39
C SER A 170 -11.61 30.19 -18.46
N ALA A 171 -12.40 31.02 -17.77
CA ALA A 171 -13.81 31.10 -18.00
C ALA A 171 -13.99 31.52 -19.46
N ALA A 172 -14.20 30.54 -20.35
CA ALA A 172 -14.54 30.79 -21.73
C ALA A 172 -15.98 31.32 -21.74
N THR A 173 -16.06 32.63 -21.93
CA THR A 173 -17.11 33.42 -22.56
C THR A 173 -18.28 32.61 -23.13
N GLU A 174 -19.38 32.56 -22.39
CA GLU A 174 -20.73 32.42 -22.96
C GLU A 174 -21.46 33.76 -22.80
N THR A 175 -21.11 34.70 -23.68
CA THR A 175 -22.01 35.75 -24.14
C THR A 175 -22.03 35.68 -25.66
N ALA A 176 -22.99 34.94 -26.20
CA ALA A 176 -23.36 35.01 -27.60
C ALA A 176 -24.90 34.95 -27.68
N THR A 177 -25.46 36.15 -27.90
CA THR A 177 -26.74 36.50 -28.55
C THR A 177 -28.00 35.71 -28.23
#